data_AF-A0A1X1BDV9-F1
#
_entry.id   AF-A0A1X1BDV9-F1
#
_cell.length_a   1.000
_cell.length_b   1.000
_cell.length_c   1.000
_cell.angle_alpha   90.00
_cell.angle_beta   90.00
_cell.angle_gamma   90.00
#
_symmetry.space_group_name_H-M   'P 1'
#
loop_
_entity.id
_entity.type
_entity.pdbx_description
1 polymer ?
#
loop_
_entity_poly.entity_id
_entity_poly.type
_entity_poly.pdbx_seq_one_letter_code
_entity_poly.pdbx_strand_id
1 'polypeptide(L)'
;HATVAGVLLGFTVPVLRSKAAGGPDAGPGLAEHFEHRIRPISAGFAVPVFAFFAAGVTVGGFQGLTDALTDPIAVGIVCGLVVGKAVGIFGTTRLLSAVTRASLDSSVRWIDVVGISLLAGIGFTVSLLIGDLAYGMGSERDDHVKIGVLTGSLLAAVLASILLRARNRHYRNICEDEERDD
;
A
#
# COMPACT_ATOMS: atom_id res chain seq x y z
N HIS A 1 21.44 10.52 -2.07
CA HIS A 1 20.21 9.88 -2.56
C HIS A 1 19.03 10.83 -2.43
N ALA A 2 18.36 11.17 -3.53
CA ALA A 2 17.30 12.18 -3.57
C ALA A 2 16.10 11.84 -2.67
N THR A 3 15.70 10.56 -2.61
CA THR A 3 14.62 10.06 -1.74
C THR A 3 14.92 10.26 -0.25
N VAL A 4 16.13 9.89 0.18
CA VAL A 4 16.58 10.07 1.58
C VAL A 4 16.64 11.55 1.95
N ALA A 5 17.11 12.40 1.04
CA ALA A 5 17.14 13.85 1.27
C ALA A 5 15.73 14.44 1.49
N GLY A 6 14.73 13.97 0.74
CA GLY A 6 13.33 14.37 0.93
C GLY A 6 12.77 13.96 2.30
N VAL A 7 13.09 12.75 2.76
CA VAL A 7 12.70 12.26 4.09
C VAL A 7 13.36 13.10 5.19
N LEU A 8 14.66 13.39 5.06
CA LEU A 8 15.39 14.23 6.02
C LEU A 8 14.83 15.65 6.07
N LEU A 9 14.50 16.25 4.92
CA LEU A 9 13.83 17.54 4.87
C LEU A 9 12.47 17.50 5.58
N GLY A 10 11.70 16.43 5.42
CA GLY A 10 10.45 16.25 6.17
C GLY A 10 10.65 16.26 7.68
N PHE A 11 11.72 15.62 8.17
CA PHE A 11 12.07 15.63 9.60
C PHE A 11 12.56 16.98 10.13
N THR A 12 13.03 17.89 9.27
CA THR A 12 13.43 19.24 9.70
C THR A 12 12.26 20.22 9.77
N VAL A 13 11.09 19.88 9.22
CA VAL A 13 9.90 20.74 9.31
C VAL A 13 9.33 20.71 10.74
N PRO A 14 9.19 21.87 11.40
CA PRO A 14 8.72 21.93 12.77
C PRO A 14 7.25 21.51 12.89
N VAL A 15 7.03 20.46 13.69
CA VAL A 15 5.69 19.98 14.08
C VAL A 15 5.14 20.79 15.27
N LEU A 16 6.02 21.32 16.11
CA LEU A 16 5.65 22.06 17.31
C LEU A 16 5.16 23.47 16.98
N ARG A 17 4.00 23.82 17.55
CA ARG A 17 3.31 25.10 17.36
C ARG A 17 4.16 26.25 17.89
N SER A 18 4.38 27.28 17.08
CA SER A 18 5.06 28.49 17.54
C SER A 18 4.15 29.29 18.47
N LYS A 19 4.62 29.62 19.68
CA LYS A 19 3.89 30.53 20.60
C LYS A 19 3.61 31.90 19.98
N ALA A 20 4.42 32.33 19.01
CA ALA A 20 4.25 33.60 18.30
C ALA A 20 3.08 33.60 17.29
N ALA A 21 2.54 32.43 16.94
CA ALA A 21 1.45 32.29 15.96
C ALA A 21 0.04 32.30 16.59
N GLY A 22 -0.09 32.50 17.92
CA GLY A 22 -1.39 32.63 18.60
C GLY A 22 -1.76 31.50 19.58
N GLY A 23 -0.82 30.61 19.91
CA GLY A 23 -1.03 29.58 20.93
C GLY A 23 -1.79 28.33 20.43
N PRO A 24 -2.34 27.50 21.33
CA PRO A 24 -3.00 26.23 20.99
C PRO A 24 -4.23 26.36 20.08
N ASP A 25 -4.86 27.54 20.06
CA ASP A 25 -6.13 27.82 19.36
C ASP A 25 -5.95 28.48 17.99
N ALA A 26 -4.71 28.74 17.57
CA ALA A 26 -4.40 29.45 16.33
C ALA A 26 -4.07 28.50 15.17
N GLY A 27 -5.09 27.78 14.68
CA GLY A 27 -5.06 27.07 13.39
C GLY A 27 -4.07 25.90 13.25
N PRO A 28 -3.98 25.29 12.05
CA PRO A 28 -3.17 24.09 11.79
C PRO A 28 -1.65 24.38 11.83
N GLY A 29 -0.85 23.39 12.24
CA GLY A 29 0.61 23.52 12.38
C GLY A 29 1.34 23.67 11.03
N LEU A 30 2.60 24.13 11.03
CA LEU A 30 3.37 24.33 9.79
C LEU A 30 3.56 23.02 8.99
N ALA A 31 3.86 21.92 9.67
CA ALA A 31 3.95 20.61 9.03
C ALA A 31 2.61 20.18 8.40
N GLU A 32 1.50 20.37 9.10
CA GLU A 32 0.14 20.06 8.62
C GLU A 32 -0.25 20.93 7.42
N HIS A 33 0.11 22.22 7.44
CA HIS A 33 -0.12 23.13 6.32
C HIS A 33 0.68 22.71 5.08
N PHE A 34 1.97 22.40 5.24
CA PHE A 34 2.79 21.91 4.14
C PHE A 34 2.31 20.56 3.63
N GLU A 35 1.92 19.64 4.50
CA GLU A 35 1.34 18.35 4.11
C GLU A 35 0.09 18.56 3.26
N HIS A 36 -0.89 19.35 3.74
CA HIS A 36 -2.13 19.60 3.00
C HIS A 36 -1.91 20.21 1.62
N ARG A 37 -0.87 21.04 1.47
CA ARG A 37 -0.54 21.69 0.19
C ARG A 37 0.23 20.78 -0.76
N ILE A 38 1.13 19.96 -0.24
CA ILE A 38 1.98 19.06 -1.04
C ILE A 38 1.24 17.78 -1.40
N ARG A 39 0.37 17.26 -0.53
CA ARG A 39 -0.38 16.02 -0.71
C ARG A 39 -1.15 15.94 -2.03
N PRO A 40 -1.93 16.96 -2.48
CA PRO A 40 -2.62 16.88 -3.78
C PRO A 40 -1.65 16.89 -4.96
N ILE A 41 -0.53 17.61 -4.88
CA ILE A 41 0.50 17.62 -5.94
C ILE A 41 1.21 16.26 -6.00
N SER A 42 1.57 15.71 -4.85
CA SER A 42 2.24 14.42 -4.76
C SER A 42 1.33 13.28 -5.22
N ALA A 43 0.14 13.15 -4.63
CA ALA A 43 -0.79 12.05 -4.93
C ALA A 43 -1.48 12.22 -6.29
N GLY A 44 -1.77 13.45 -6.70
CA GLY A 44 -2.49 13.75 -7.94
C GLY A 44 -1.60 13.87 -9.17
N PHE A 45 -0.31 14.19 -9.03
CA PHE A 45 0.59 14.37 -10.18
C PHE A 45 1.87 13.55 -10.06
N ALA A 46 2.65 13.70 -8.98
CA ALA A 46 3.96 13.06 -8.88
C ALA A 46 3.88 11.52 -8.91
N VAL A 47 2.95 10.93 -8.15
CA VAL A 47 2.76 9.47 -8.08
C VAL A 47 2.26 8.91 -9.43
N PRO A 48 1.23 9.47 -10.09
CA PRO A 48 0.82 9.03 -11.43
C PRO A 48 1.91 9.15 -12.48
N VAL A 49 2.66 10.27 -12.51
CA VAL A 49 3.76 10.46 -13.46
C VAL A 49 4.88 9.45 -13.21
N PHE A 50 5.27 9.26 -11.95
CA PHE A 50 6.24 8.24 -11.57
C PHE A 50 5.77 6.85 -12.00
N ALA A 51 4.53 6.49 -11.70
CA ALA A 51 3.94 5.21 -12.07
C ALA A 51 3.93 5.00 -13.58
N PHE A 52 3.62 6.03 -14.36
CA PHE A 52 3.61 5.96 -15.82
C PHE A 52 5.01 5.67 -16.39
N PHE A 53 6.04 6.35 -15.89
CA PHE A 53 7.42 6.10 -16.34
C PHE A 53 7.99 4.78 -15.82
N ALA A 54 7.73 4.45 -14.55
CA ALA A 54 8.24 3.23 -13.93
C ALA A 54 7.52 1.96 -14.45
N ALA A 55 6.21 2.05 -14.72
CA ALA A 55 5.43 0.96 -15.29
C ALA A 55 5.43 0.96 -16.83
N GLY A 56 6.23 1.82 -17.49
CA GLY A 56 6.41 1.90 -18.94
C GLY A 56 7.10 0.67 -19.54
N VAL A 57 6.59 -0.51 -19.20
CA VAL A 57 6.99 -1.80 -19.75
C VAL A 57 6.55 -1.81 -21.20
N THR A 58 7.49 -2.12 -22.09
CA THR A 58 7.15 -2.68 -23.39
C THR A 58 6.49 -4.02 -23.13
N VAL A 59 5.18 -4.04 -22.89
CA VAL A 59 4.43 -5.29 -22.77
C VAL A 59 4.60 -5.97 -24.12
N GLY A 60 5.53 -6.92 -24.20
CA GLY A 60 5.92 -7.66 -25.41
C GLY A 60 4.82 -8.63 -25.86
N GLY A 61 3.58 -8.16 -25.88
CA GLY A 61 2.38 -8.95 -26.06
C GLY A 61 2.16 -9.98 -24.95
N PHE A 62 1.24 -10.91 -25.21
CA PHE A 62 0.94 -12.04 -24.34
C PHE A 62 2.15 -12.95 -24.09
N GLN A 63 3.14 -12.99 -25.00
CA GLN A 63 4.35 -13.80 -24.85
C GLN A 63 5.27 -13.30 -23.75
N GLY A 64 5.51 -11.99 -23.65
CA GLY A 64 6.29 -11.41 -22.55
C GLY A 64 5.65 -11.63 -21.18
N LEU A 65 4.32 -11.70 -21.12
CA LEU A 65 3.59 -12.02 -19.88
C LEU A 65 3.76 -13.50 -19.49
N THR A 66 3.67 -14.43 -20.44
CA THR A 66 3.86 -15.86 -20.14
C THR A 66 5.31 -16.18 -19.75
N ASP A 67 6.28 -15.56 -20.41
CA ASP A 67 7.70 -15.75 -20.09
C ASP A 67 8.02 -15.17 -18.72
N ALA A 68 7.53 -13.97 -18.41
CA ALA A 68 7.67 -13.37 -17.09
C ALA A 68 6.99 -14.22 -16.01
N LEU A 69 5.80 -14.78 -16.24
CA LEU A 69 5.13 -15.63 -15.25
C LEU A 69 5.85 -16.96 -14.97
N THR A 70 6.74 -17.38 -15.88
CA THR A 70 7.58 -18.57 -15.70
C THR A 70 8.94 -18.21 -15.08
N ASP A 71 9.30 -16.93 -15.05
CA ASP A 71 10.54 -16.44 -14.47
C ASP A 71 10.51 -16.52 -12.93
N PRO A 72 11.52 -17.15 -12.30
CA PRO A 72 11.59 -17.28 -10.84
C PRO A 72 11.55 -15.95 -10.08
N ILE A 73 12.08 -14.87 -10.66
CA ILE A 73 12.11 -13.53 -10.06
C ILE A 73 10.69 -12.98 -9.99
N ALA A 74 9.96 -13.01 -11.09
CA ALA A 74 8.60 -12.50 -11.15
C ALA A 74 7.66 -13.30 -10.23
N VAL A 75 7.75 -14.63 -10.23
CA VAL A 75 6.99 -15.49 -9.31
C VAL A 75 7.36 -15.18 -7.86
N GLY A 76 8.64 -15.01 -7.56
CA GLY A 76 9.13 -14.62 -6.24
C GLY A 76 8.55 -13.27 -5.78
N ILE A 77 8.48 -12.29 -6.68
CA ILE A 77 7.88 -10.98 -6.41
C ILE A 77 6.38 -11.10 -6.14
N VAL A 78 5.64 -11.83 -6.98
CA VAL A 78 4.19 -12.05 -6.80
C VAL A 78 3.92 -12.72 -5.45
N CYS A 79 4.62 -13.81 -5.15
CA CYS A 79 4.49 -14.52 -3.88
C CYS A 79 4.89 -13.64 -2.69
N GLY A 80 5.98 -12.88 -2.80
CA GLY A 80 6.44 -11.97 -1.75
C GLY A 80 5.46 -10.84 -1.48
N LEU A 81 4.87 -10.26 -2.52
CA LEU A 81 3.88 -9.19 -2.41
C LEU A 81 2.55 -9.68 -1.84
N VAL A 82 2.03 -10.80 -2.33
CA VAL A 82 0.72 -11.30 -1.92
C VAL A 82 0.84 -12.06 -0.60
N VAL A 83 1.63 -13.13 -0.57
CA VAL A 83 1.75 -14.03 0.58
C VAL A 83 2.64 -13.41 1.64
N GLY A 84 3.82 -12.91 1.25
CA GLY A 84 4.79 -12.37 2.20
C GLY A 84 4.23 -11.21 3.02
N LYS A 85 3.60 -10.22 2.36
CA LYS A 85 2.97 -9.10 3.09
C LYS A 85 1.74 -9.52 3.88
N ALA A 86 0.87 -10.37 3.31
CA ALA A 86 -0.32 -10.81 4.04
C ALA A 86 0.04 -11.58 5.31
N VAL A 87 0.95 -12.54 5.22
CA VAL A 87 1.45 -13.34 6.36
C VAL A 87 2.24 -12.47 7.32
N GLY A 88 3.10 -11.58 6.83
CA GLY A 88 3.89 -10.68 7.66
C GLY A 88 3.00 -9.76 8.50
N ILE A 89 2.02 -9.09 7.88
CA ILE A 89 1.13 -8.15 8.56
C ILE A 89 0.16 -8.88 9.49
N PHE A 90 -0.47 -9.96 9.02
CA PHE A 90 -1.39 -10.73 9.86
C PHE A 90 -0.66 -11.38 11.04
N GLY A 91 0.51 -11.99 10.78
CA GLY A 91 1.32 -12.66 11.79
C GLY A 91 1.85 -11.68 12.84
N THR A 92 2.37 -10.53 12.42
CA THR A 92 2.81 -9.48 13.37
C THR A 92 1.65 -8.91 14.15
N THR A 93 0.51 -8.62 13.52
CA THR A 93 -0.69 -8.14 14.22
C THR A 93 -1.17 -9.16 15.26
N ARG A 94 -1.20 -10.45 14.90
CA ARG A 94 -1.59 -11.53 15.81
C ARG A 94 -0.62 -11.69 16.97
N LEU A 95 0.69 -11.61 16.69
CA LEU A 95 1.73 -11.68 17.71
C LEU A 95 1.62 -10.50 18.68
N LEU A 96 1.44 -9.28 18.15
CA LEU A 96 1.33 -8.07 18.96
C LEU A 96 0.05 -8.08 19.80
N SER A 97 -1.09 -8.50 19.23
CA SER A 97 -2.34 -8.67 19.98
C SER A 97 -2.19 -9.69 21.12
N ALA A 98 -1.48 -10.80 20.89
CA ALA A 98 -1.22 -11.79 21.93
C ALA A 98 -0.30 -11.27 23.05
N VAL A 99 0.77 -10.53 22.70
CA VAL A 99 1.74 -9.99 23.66
C VAL A 99 1.15 -8.83 24.47
N THR A 100 0.45 -7.91 23.81
CA THR A 100 -0.11 -6.71 24.43
C THR A 100 -1.49 -6.97 25.07
N ARG A 101 -2.10 -8.14 24.87
CA ARG A 101 -3.50 -8.46 25.22
C ARG A 101 -4.51 -7.45 24.67
N ALA A 102 -4.17 -6.82 23.55
CA ALA A 102 -5.08 -5.93 22.85
C ALA A 102 -6.19 -6.77 22.21
N SER A 103 -7.43 -6.54 22.63
CA SER A 103 -8.61 -7.08 21.97
C SER A 103 -8.96 -6.24 20.75
N LEU A 104 -9.37 -6.90 19.67
CA LEU A 104 -10.01 -6.18 18.56
C LEU A 104 -11.35 -5.61 19.03
N ASP A 105 -11.72 -4.47 18.44
CA ASP A 105 -13.05 -3.88 18.58
C ASP A 105 -14.13 -4.90 18.19
N SER A 106 -15.29 -4.87 18.83
CA SER A 106 -16.39 -5.81 18.55
C SER A 106 -16.88 -5.70 17.10
N SER A 107 -16.68 -4.54 16.46
CA SER A 107 -16.99 -4.29 15.07
C SER A 107 -15.95 -4.81 14.07
N VAL A 108 -14.76 -5.24 14.51
CA VAL A 108 -13.68 -5.71 13.65
C VAL A 108 -13.37 -7.18 13.90
N ARG A 109 -13.58 -8.02 12.87
CA ARG A 109 -13.25 -9.45 12.94
C ARG A 109 -11.86 -9.72 12.36
N TRP A 110 -11.26 -10.84 12.76
CA TRP A 110 -9.95 -11.26 12.23
C TRP A 110 -9.89 -11.38 10.70
N ILE A 111 -11.02 -11.68 10.06
CA ILE A 111 -11.14 -11.70 8.60
C ILE A 111 -10.97 -10.31 7.97
N ASP A 112 -11.35 -9.25 8.68
CA ASP A 112 -11.15 -7.87 8.23
C ASP A 112 -9.65 -7.51 8.30
N VAL A 113 -8.92 -8.02 9.30
CA VAL A 113 -7.45 -7.92 9.39
C VAL A 113 -6.78 -8.64 8.22
N VAL A 114 -7.27 -9.82 7.83
CA VAL A 114 -6.78 -10.54 6.63
C VAL A 114 -7.07 -9.74 5.36
N GLY A 115 -8.24 -9.11 5.25
CA GLY A 115 -8.57 -8.22 4.13
C GLY A 115 -7.61 -7.03 4.03
N ILE A 116 -7.32 -6.38 5.16
CA ILE A 116 -6.38 -5.25 5.23
C ILE A 116 -4.95 -5.71 4.94
N SER A 117 -4.53 -6.89 5.41
CA SER A 117 -3.20 -7.42 5.14
C SER A 117 -2.99 -7.74 3.65
N LEU A 118 -4.03 -8.22 2.96
CA LEU A 118 -4.03 -8.39 1.51
C LEU A 118 -4.00 -7.05 0.77
N LEU A 119 -4.74 -6.03 1.22
CA LEU A 119 -4.67 -4.68 0.64
C LEU A 119 -3.27 -4.08 0.74
N ALA A 120 -2.60 -4.25 1.87
CA ALA A 120 -1.22 -3.79 2.04
C ALA A 120 -0.24 -4.51 1.09
N GLY A 121 -0.65 -5.66 0.55
CA GLY A 121 -0.01 -6.39 -0.55
C GLY A 121 0.22 -5.57 -1.82
N ILE A 122 -0.58 -4.52 -2.05
CA ILE A 122 -0.47 -3.61 -3.20
C ILE A 122 0.82 -2.80 -3.08
N GLY A 123 1.89 -3.31 -3.71
CA GLY A 123 3.23 -2.73 -3.66
C GLY A 123 3.54 -1.76 -4.78
N PHE A 124 2.73 -1.78 -5.85
CA PHE A 124 2.87 -1.04 -7.11
C PHE A 124 4.05 -0.05 -7.16
N THR A 125 3.88 1.21 -6.76
CA THR A 125 4.90 2.25 -6.97
C THR A 125 6.18 2.05 -6.15
N VAL A 126 6.07 1.66 -4.89
CA VAL A 126 7.25 1.44 -4.03
C VAL A 126 8.02 0.21 -4.48
N SER A 127 7.32 -0.84 -4.88
CA SER A 127 7.93 -2.07 -5.39
C SER A 127 8.55 -1.90 -6.77
N LEU A 128 7.96 -1.07 -7.65
CA LEU A 128 8.60 -0.67 -8.91
C LEU A 128 9.90 0.10 -8.64
N LEU A 129 9.86 1.10 -7.74
CA LEU A 129 11.05 1.85 -7.36
C LEU A 129 12.17 0.94 -6.81
N ILE A 130 11.82 0.01 -5.93
CA ILE A 130 12.79 -0.96 -5.36
C ILE A 130 13.29 -1.91 -6.43
N GLY A 131 12.43 -2.35 -7.35
CA GLY A 131 12.79 -3.20 -8.49
C GLY A 131 13.83 -2.53 -9.40
N ASP A 132 13.57 -1.29 -9.80
CA ASP A 132 14.48 -0.50 -10.65
C ASP A 132 15.85 -0.31 -9.98
N LEU A 133 15.87 -0.07 -8.66
CA LEU A 133 17.10 0.07 -7.87
C LEU A 133 17.86 -1.25 -7.68
N ALA A 134 17.16 -2.38 -7.61
CA ALA A 134 17.74 -3.69 -7.34
C ALA A 134 18.31 -4.35 -8.61
N TYR A 135 17.63 -4.21 -9.75
CA TYR A 135 17.97 -4.90 -11.00
C TYR A 135 18.56 -3.98 -12.08
N GLY A 136 18.52 -2.66 -11.88
CA GLY A 136 19.10 -1.66 -12.78
C GLY A 136 18.21 -1.40 -14.00
N MET A 137 18.02 -0.11 -14.31
CA MET A 137 17.15 0.32 -15.42
C MET A 137 17.67 -0.18 -16.77
N GLY A 138 16.80 -0.84 -17.54
CA GLY A 138 17.08 -1.26 -18.92
C GLY A 138 17.77 -2.62 -19.09
N SER A 139 17.84 -3.45 -18.05
CA SER A 139 18.20 -4.86 -18.19
C SER A 139 17.00 -5.70 -18.66
N GLU A 140 17.21 -6.84 -19.31
CA GLU A 140 16.10 -7.75 -19.70
C GLU A 140 15.27 -8.20 -18.48
N ARG A 141 15.87 -8.21 -17.28
CA ARG A 141 15.20 -8.60 -16.03
C ARG A 141 14.31 -7.49 -15.45
N ASP A 142 14.51 -6.24 -15.86
CA ASP A 142 13.73 -5.09 -15.43
C ASP A 142 12.25 -5.25 -15.83
N ASP A 143 12.00 -5.71 -17.05
CA ASP A 143 10.65 -5.96 -17.56
C ASP A 143 9.95 -7.08 -16.78
N HIS A 144 10.65 -8.18 -16.46
CA HIS A 144 10.10 -9.28 -15.66
C HIS A 144 9.72 -8.83 -14.26
N VAL A 145 10.54 -7.98 -13.63
CA VAL A 145 10.29 -7.41 -12.30
C VAL A 145 9.04 -6.53 -12.34
N LYS A 146 8.93 -5.62 -13.31
CA LYS A 146 7.76 -4.73 -13.45
C LYS A 146 6.47 -5.52 -13.68
N ILE A 147 6.51 -6.54 -14.55
CA ILE A 147 5.38 -7.44 -14.77
C ILE A 147 5.00 -8.19 -13.49
N GLY A 148 5.98 -8.71 -12.74
CA GLY A 148 5.75 -9.37 -11.46
C GLY A 148 5.11 -8.44 -10.42
N VAL A 149 5.59 -7.20 -10.30
CA VAL A 149 5.02 -6.20 -9.37
C VAL A 149 3.60 -5.81 -9.76
N LEU A 150 3.35 -5.57 -11.05
CA LEU A 150 2.03 -5.25 -11.59
C LEU A 150 1.03 -6.38 -11.35
N THR A 151 1.42 -7.61 -11.72
CA THR A 151 0.57 -8.80 -11.58
C THR A 151 0.30 -9.12 -10.11
N GLY A 152 1.33 -9.08 -9.26
CA GLY A 152 1.19 -9.30 -7.83
C GLY A 152 0.31 -8.26 -7.15
N SER A 153 0.46 -6.98 -7.51
CA SER A 153 -0.38 -5.89 -7.00
C SER A 153 -1.84 -6.03 -7.45
N LEU A 154 -2.07 -6.43 -8.71
CA LEU A 154 -3.41 -6.69 -9.22
C LEU A 154 -4.06 -7.89 -8.51
N LEU A 155 -3.33 -8.99 -8.34
CA LEU A 155 -3.82 -10.17 -7.61
C LEU A 155 -4.15 -9.81 -6.16
N ALA A 156 -3.27 -9.08 -5.47
CA ALA A 156 -3.53 -8.58 -4.12
C ALA A 156 -4.80 -7.72 -4.06
N ALA A 157 -4.96 -6.78 -4.99
CA ALA A 157 -6.13 -5.90 -5.07
C ALA A 157 -7.43 -6.68 -5.32
N VAL A 158 -7.42 -7.67 -6.22
CA VAL A 158 -8.58 -8.53 -6.52
C VAL A 158 -8.95 -9.38 -5.30
N LEU A 159 -7.98 -10.09 -4.70
CA LEU A 159 -8.22 -10.93 -3.53
C LEU A 159 -8.76 -10.11 -2.35
N ALA A 160 -8.14 -8.97 -2.08
CA ALA A 160 -8.59 -8.05 -1.04
C ALA A 160 -10.00 -7.51 -1.31
N SER A 161 -10.29 -7.10 -2.56
CA SER A 161 -11.60 -6.60 -2.96
C SER A 161 -12.69 -7.66 -2.78
N ILE A 162 -12.43 -8.91 -3.18
CA ILE A 162 -13.38 -10.02 -3.00
C ILE A 162 -13.67 -10.24 -1.51
N LEU A 163 -12.62 -10.34 -0.69
CA LEU A 163 -12.75 -10.61 0.74
C LEU A 163 -13.49 -9.49 1.48
N LEU A 164 -13.09 -8.24 1.25
CA LEU A 164 -13.69 -7.08 1.89
C LEU A 164 -15.12 -6.83 1.42
N ARG A 165 -15.42 -7.04 0.14
CA ARG A 165 -16.79 -6.90 -0.39
C ARG A 165 -17.73 -7.97 0.15
N ALA A 166 -17.25 -9.21 0.30
CA ALA A 166 -18.03 -10.27 0.95
C ALA A 166 -18.33 -9.93 2.41
N ARG A 167 -17.35 -9.37 3.14
CA ARG A 167 -17.55 -8.91 4.54
C ARG A 167 -18.48 -7.73 4.66
N ASN A 168 -18.34 -6.72 3.81
CA ASN A 168 -19.21 -5.55 3.83
C ASN A 168 -20.68 -5.95 3.57
N ARG A 169 -20.92 -6.89 2.65
CA ARG A 169 -22.27 -7.43 2.43
C ARG A 169 -22.83 -8.13 3.68
N HIS A 170 -22.00 -8.88 4.39
CA HIS A 170 -22.43 -9.55 5.62
C HIS A 170 -22.76 -8.56 6.75
N TYR A 171 -21.97 -7.50 6.95
CA TYR A 171 -22.30 -6.46 7.93
C TYR A 171 -23.60 -5.74 7.58
N ARG A 172 -23.81 -5.43 6.29
CA ARG A 172 -25.03 -4.78 5.84
C ARG A 172 -26.27 -5.64 6.07
N ASN A 173 -26.18 -6.94 5.80
CA ASN A 173 -27.29 -7.86 6.05
C ASN A 173 -27.64 -7.97 7.55
N ILE A 174 -26.65 -7.99 8.44
CA ILE A 174 -26.90 -8.03 9.90
C ILE A 174 -27.61 -6.74 10.35
N CYS A 175 -27.16 -5.60 9.85
CA CYS A 175 -27.78 -4.31 10.15
C CYS A 175 -29.23 -4.23 9.64
N GLU A 176 -29.47 -4.74 8.42
CA GLU A 176 -30.81 -4.82 7.83
C GLU A 176 -31.75 -5.77 8.59
N ASP A 177 -31.22 -6.84 9.19
CA ASP A 177 -32.00 -7.76 10.04
C ASP A 177 -32.30 -7.13 11.42
N GLU A 178 -31.35 -6.41 12.03
CA GLU A 178 -31.55 -5.67 13.29
C GLU A 178 -32.59 -4.55 13.14
N GLU A 179 -32.55 -3.77 12.05
CA GLU A 179 -33.54 -2.72 11.76
C GLU A 179 -34.95 -3.27 11.44
N ARG A 180 -35.07 -4.58 11.19
CA ARG A 180 -36.35 -5.23 10.87
C ARG A 180 -37.07 -5.80 12.09
N ASP A 181 -36.32 -6.02 13.17
CA ASP A 181 -36.81 -6.59 14.42
C ASP A 181 -37.17 -5.50 15.48
N ASP A 182 -36.85 -4.23 15.22
CA ASP A 182 -37.28 -3.03 15.97
C ASP A 182 -38.58 -2.40 15.42
#